data_AF-A0A1H2LBG6-F1
#
_entry.id   AF-A0A1H2LBG6-F1
#
_cell.length_a   1.000
_cell.length_b   1.000
_cell.length_c   1.000
_cell.angle_alpha   90.00
_cell.angle_beta   90.00
_cell.angle_gamma   90.00
#
_symmetry.space_group_name_H-M   'P 1'
#
loop_
_entity.id
_entity.type
_entity.pdbx_description
1 polymer ?
#
loop_
_entity_poly.entity_id
_entity_poly.type
_entity_poly.pdbx_seq_one_letter_code
_entity_poly.pdbx_strand_id
1 'polypeptide(L)'
;MTTTYLVAVSDSQAESFLKYGYDLVAGFAVDAADVADVTEVSALLDLLQLRYPDSPFRDDAPLDILHIPADAFTHARHAVGPLHPQAFRGGVIDFAPYDGSGIAQGGGVRTDLLLLDPCRLTAGTRLWRFTPGESEPELRGVYHGIAFGWEDTETGTFAAGVPSPYAGALVKRDWGDIPCDVEIVDGKPVALTMVAPFQPEAEDGFEQLESQLWAKRIAYDDSLHVFTQLALAQLSGIPVRVMRAVATGEDEIKFHIVSMLPDAPYCSAVNFQRWAGATYNALALPEDLENKNQQEATPVSWDVTDRPAATAIRNDPFDATDQNTIVQETFNLLGQTTPPSWTEVSLQVQIVGDQVIYEANAKLSEDQGARLKVIPTAILHYLRQLKKLRIAAGEGPFFTIVLHAVKEGQGTVSLNAKALPPYADQVPESEWIKELEIVKRSGKEVPEWLSAKVLSPTAPTSAFGPGAAQHEINAPDLTANISSASDSE
;
A
#
# COMPACT_ATOMS: atom_id res chain seq x y z
N MET A 1 -26.15 -12.16 -3.05
CA MET A 1 -24.96 -13.02 -3.31
C MET A 1 -23.77 -12.37 -2.63
N THR A 2 -22.79 -13.14 -2.15
CA THR A 2 -21.57 -12.57 -1.54
C THR A 2 -20.53 -12.31 -2.61
N THR A 3 -19.92 -11.12 -2.60
CA THR A 3 -18.79 -10.80 -3.49
C THR A 3 -17.67 -11.81 -3.33
N THR A 4 -17.05 -12.19 -4.44
CA THR A 4 -15.82 -12.99 -4.46
C THR A 4 -14.75 -12.20 -5.20
N TYR A 5 -13.61 -11.95 -4.56
CA TYR A 5 -12.52 -11.20 -5.18
C TYR A 5 -11.60 -12.14 -5.96
N LEU A 6 -11.22 -11.77 -7.18
CA LEU A 6 -10.10 -12.39 -7.90
C LEU A 6 -8.81 -11.66 -7.62
N VAL A 7 -7.81 -12.35 -7.09
CA VAL A 7 -6.48 -11.80 -6.83
C VAL A 7 -5.44 -12.75 -7.40
N ALA A 8 -4.58 -12.26 -8.31
CA ALA A 8 -3.48 -13.03 -8.83
C ALA A 8 -2.35 -13.17 -7.80
N VAL A 9 -1.72 -14.34 -7.79
CA VAL A 9 -0.59 -14.66 -6.90
C VAL A 9 0.52 -15.31 -7.70
N SER A 10 1.77 -15.05 -7.32
CA SER A 10 2.91 -15.69 -7.99
C SER A 10 2.97 -17.18 -7.69
N ASP A 11 3.66 -17.96 -8.54
CA ASP A 11 3.89 -19.39 -8.31
C ASP A 11 4.47 -19.66 -6.91
N SER A 12 5.40 -18.83 -6.45
CA SER A 12 5.99 -18.94 -5.10
C SER A 12 4.99 -18.69 -3.97
N GLN A 13 3.99 -17.82 -4.19
CA GLN A 13 2.91 -17.58 -3.23
C GLN A 13 1.92 -18.75 -3.23
N ALA A 14 1.55 -19.24 -4.42
CA ALA A 14 0.73 -20.44 -4.59
C ALA A 14 1.36 -21.66 -3.89
N GLU A 15 2.65 -21.90 -4.10
CA GLU A 15 3.39 -22.95 -3.37
C GLU A 15 3.40 -22.71 -1.85
N SER A 16 3.55 -21.45 -1.42
CA SER A 16 3.57 -21.13 0.02
C SER A 16 2.23 -21.39 0.71
N PHE A 17 1.13 -21.19 -0.01
CA PHE A 17 -0.21 -21.57 0.43
C PHE A 17 -0.31 -23.08 0.61
N LEU A 18 -0.07 -23.85 -0.45
CA LEU A 18 -0.29 -25.30 -0.46
C LEU A 18 0.70 -26.07 0.43
N LYS A 19 1.94 -25.60 0.55
CA LYS A 19 3.00 -26.32 1.26
C LYS A 19 3.19 -25.89 2.72
N TYR A 20 3.01 -24.60 3.01
CA TYR A 20 3.30 -24.04 4.34
C TYR A 20 2.08 -23.47 5.04
N GLY A 21 0.89 -23.56 4.42
CA GLY A 21 -0.34 -23.04 4.99
C GLY A 21 -0.34 -21.53 5.17
N TYR A 22 0.39 -20.79 4.32
CA TYR A 22 0.35 -19.32 4.33
C TYR A 22 -1.10 -18.85 4.09
N ASP A 23 -1.52 -17.78 4.73
CA ASP A 23 -2.94 -17.39 4.74
C ASP A 23 -3.15 -15.87 4.65
N LEU A 24 -2.13 -15.12 4.26
CA LEU A 24 -2.24 -13.67 4.05
C LEU A 24 -2.30 -13.33 2.57
N VAL A 25 -3.12 -12.33 2.24
CA VAL A 25 -3.32 -11.84 0.87
C VAL A 25 -3.45 -10.33 0.85
N ALA A 26 -3.12 -9.73 -0.29
CA ALA A 26 -3.37 -8.32 -0.62
C ALA A 26 -3.28 -8.17 -2.14
N GLY A 27 -3.71 -7.03 -2.67
CA GLY A 27 -3.35 -6.63 -4.03
C GLY A 27 -4.51 -6.13 -4.87
N PHE A 28 -4.24 -5.91 -6.16
CA PHE A 28 -5.30 -5.58 -7.10
C PHE A 28 -6.29 -6.73 -7.23
N ALA A 29 -7.55 -6.37 -7.30
CA ALA A 29 -8.66 -7.31 -7.36
C ALA A 29 -9.76 -6.82 -8.31
N VAL A 30 -10.57 -7.76 -8.77
CA VAL A 30 -11.85 -7.51 -9.45
C VAL A 30 -12.92 -8.41 -8.84
N ASP A 31 -14.20 -8.07 -9.01
CA ASP A 31 -15.30 -8.97 -8.61
C ASP A 31 -15.37 -10.15 -9.60
N ALA A 32 -15.34 -11.37 -9.08
CA ALA A 32 -15.47 -12.61 -9.86
C ALA A 32 -16.70 -12.63 -10.75
N ALA A 33 -17.81 -12.06 -10.29
CA ALA A 33 -19.06 -12.06 -11.04
C ALA A 33 -18.94 -11.26 -12.35
N ASP A 34 -18.11 -10.20 -12.37
CA ASP A 34 -17.97 -9.32 -13.52
C ASP A 34 -17.07 -9.90 -14.62
N VAL A 35 -16.20 -10.84 -14.26
CA VAL A 35 -15.19 -11.43 -15.16
C VAL A 35 -15.32 -12.95 -15.30
N ALA A 36 -16.48 -13.51 -14.94
CA ALA A 36 -16.70 -14.96 -14.87
C ALA A 36 -16.42 -15.71 -16.20
N ASP A 37 -16.59 -15.04 -17.34
CA ASP A 37 -16.35 -15.61 -18.68
C ASP A 37 -14.91 -15.41 -19.18
N VAL A 38 -14.04 -14.74 -18.41
CA VAL A 38 -12.66 -14.45 -18.80
C VAL A 38 -11.73 -15.54 -18.27
N THR A 39 -11.29 -16.43 -19.15
CA THR A 39 -10.34 -17.51 -18.82
C THR A 39 -8.99 -17.39 -19.52
N GLU A 40 -8.87 -16.45 -20.46
CA GLU A 40 -7.65 -16.25 -21.22
C GLU A 40 -6.60 -15.51 -20.37
N VAL A 41 -5.39 -16.08 -20.27
CA VAL A 41 -4.32 -15.56 -19.39
C VAL A 41 -3.97 -14.12 -19.73
N SER A 42 -3.80 -13.77 -21.01
CA SER A 42 -3.44 -12.40 -21.41
C SER A 42 -4.46 -11.36 -20.95
N ALA A 43 -5.75 -11.67 -21.04
CA ALA A 43 -6.86 -10.85 -20.56
C ALA A 43 -6.87 -10.71 -19.04
N LEU A 44 -6.57 -11.78 -18.29
CA LEU A 44 -6.47 -11.74 -16.83
C LEU A 44 -5.27 -10.90 -16.37
N LEU A 45 -4.14 -10.99 -17.07
CA LEU A 45 -2.97 -10.14 -16.84
C LEU A 45 -3.28 -8.65 -17.05
N ASP A 46 -4.09 -8.32 -18.07
CA ASP A 46 -4.55 -6.94 -18.31
C ASP A 46 -5.53 -6.47 -17.23
N LEU A 47 -6.54 -7.28 -16.88
CA LEU A 47 -7.52 -6.95 -15.84
C LEU A 47 -6.86 -6.66 -14.50
N LEU A 48 -5.92 -7.50 -14.08
CA LEU A 48 -5.26 -7.43 -12.77
C LEU A 48 -3.99 -6.56 -12.78
N GLN A 49 -3.72 -5.83 -13.87
CA GLN A 49 -2.59 -4.90 -14.01
C GLN A 49 -1.21 -5.56 -13.78
N LEU A 50 -1.02 -6.77 -14.31
CA LEU A 50 0.15 -7.61 -14.00
C LEU A 50 1.34 -7.39 -14.94
N ARG A 51 1.27 -6.44 -15.88
CA ARG A 51 2.34 -6.14 -16.87
C ARG A 51 3.28 -5.02 -16.45
N TYR A 52 3.66 -5.01 -15.18
CA TYR A 52 4.58 -4.03 -14.64
C TYR A 52 6.05 -4.44 -14.86
N PRO A 53 7.01 -3.49 -14.75
CA PRO A 53 8.43 -3.81 -14.85
C PRO A 53 8.85 -4.92 -13.88
N ASP A 54 9.64 -5.88 -14.36
CA ASP A 54 10.09 -7.05 -13.60
C ASP A 54 8.96 -7.94 -13.05
N SER A 55 7.77 -7.88 -13.67
CA SER A 55 6.66 -8.77 -13.31
C SER A 55 7.04 -10.25 -13.46
N PRO A 56 6.71 -11.10 -12.47
CA PRO A 56 6.89 -12.54 -12.60
C PRO A 56 5.85 -13.19 -13.53
N PHE A 57 4.79 -12.47 -13.89
CA PHE A 57 3.67 -12.97 -14.67
C PHE A 57 3.92 -12.81 -16.18
N ARG A 58 3.51 -13.79 -16.98
CA ARG A 58 3.79 -13.84 -18.42
C ARG A 58 2.62 -14.43 -19.20
N ASP A 59 2.43 -13.97 -20.44
CA ASP A 59 1.37 -14.47 -21.34
C ASP A 59 1.50 -15.95 -21.69
N ASP A 60 2.75 -16.44 -21.71
CA ASP A 60 3.12 -17.80 -22.13
C ASP A 60 3.27 -18.77 -20.94
N ALA A 61 2.88 -18.36 -19.73
CA ALA A 61 2.99 -19.15 -18.51
C ALA A 61 1.63 -19.31 -17.82
N PRO A 62 1.43 -20.36 -17.01
CA PRO A 62 0.27 -20.47 -16.15
C PRO A 62 0.14 -19.27 -15.18
N LEU A 63 -1.09 -18.93 -14.83
CA LEU A 63 -1.41 -17.87 -13.88
C LEU A 63 -2.29 -18.43 -12.76
N ASP A 64 -1.82 -18.30 -11.52
CA ASP A 64 -2.59 -18.69 -10.34
C ASP A 64 -3.40 -17.51 -9.79
N ILE A 65 -4.70 -17.72 -9.58
CA ILE A 65 -5.65 -16.73 -9.09
C ILE A 65 -6.41 -17.29 -7.89
N LEU A 66 -6.47 -16.51 -6.82
CA LEU A 66 -7.33 -16.75 -5.67
C LEU A 66 -8.73 -16.22 -5.96
N HIS A 67 -9.73 -17.04 -5.70
CA HIS A 67 -11.14 -16.65 -5.57
C HIS A 67 -11.45 -16.57 -4.09
N ILE A 68 -11.58 -15.35 -3.56
CA ILE A 68 -11.67 -15.06 -2.13
C ILE A 68 -13.08 -14.59 -1.81
N PRO A 69 -13.92 -15.42 -1.15
CA PRO A 69 -15.22 -14.97 -0.67
C PRO A 69 -15.03 -13.80 0.30
N ALA A 70 -15.82 -12.73 0.16
CA ALA A 70 -15.80 -11.65 1.11
C ALA A 70 -16.35 -12.10 2.47
N ASP A 71 -15.73 -11.65 3.55
CA ASP A 71 -16.27 -11.73 4.90
C ASP A 71 -16.41 -10.35 5.57
N ALA A 72 -16.78 -10.34 6.85
CA ALA A 72 -16.97 -9.13 7.63
C ALA A 72 -15.68 -8.33 7.84
N PHE A 73 -14.51 -8.97 7.77
CA PHE A 73 -13.18 -8.38 7.98
C PHE A 73 -12.43 -8.09 6.68
N THR A 74 -12.98 -8.51 5.54
CA THR A 74 -12.42 -8.26 4.22
C THR A 74 -12.68 -6.82 3.79
N HIS A 75 -11.60 -6.08 3.53
CA HIS A 75 -11.65 -4.67 3.15
C HIS A 75 -11.07 -4.46 1.77
N ALA A 76 -11.85 -3.86 0.89
CA ALA A 76 -11.44 -3.49 -0.46
C ALA A 76 -11.92 -2.08 -0.78
N ARG A 77 -11.15 -1.36 -1.59
CA ARG A 77 -11.44 0.00 -2.04
C ARG A 77 -11.13 0.16 -3.51
N HIS A 78 -11.70 1.16 -4.17
CA HIS A 78 -11.32 1.50 -5.54
C HIS A 78 -9.81 1.82 -5.62
N ALA A 79 -9.12 1.19 -6.58
CA ALA A 79 -7.70 1.38 -6.84
C ALA A 79 -7.48 2.64 -7.69
N VAL A 80 -7.70 3.80 -7.10
CA VAL A 80 -7.71 5.09 -7.81
C VAL A 80 -6.51 5.96 -7.49
N GLY A 81 -6.09 6.76 -8.46
CA GLY A 81 -4.94 7.65 -8.36
C GLY A 81 -5.09 8.80 -7.35
N PRO A 82 -4.00 9.52 -7.04
CA PRO A 82 -3.95 10.55 -5.98
C PRO A 82 -4.99 11.66 -6.13
N LEU A 83 -5.36 11.99 -7.37
CA LEU A 83 -6.28 13.10 -7.66
C LEU A 83 -7.74 12.66 -7.80
N HIS A 84 -8.05 11.38 -7.60
CA HIS A 84 -9.40 10.88 -7.72
C HIS A 84 -10.24 11.20 -6.48
N PRO A 85 -11.56 11.48 -6.60
CA PRO A 85 -12.40 11.80 -5.44
C PRO A 85 -12.47 10.71 -4.36
N GLN A 86 -12.24 9.46 -4.73
CA GLN A 86 -12.20 8.32 -3.80
C GLN A 86 -10.79 8.00 -3.27
N ALA A 87 -9.79 8.83 -3.54
CA ALA A 87 -8.43 8.59 -3.09
C ALA A 87 -8.32 8.64 -1.55
N PHE A 88 -7.77 7.58 -0.98
CA PHE A 88 -7.43 7.50 0.45
C PHE A 88 -5.93 7.74 0.63
N ARG A 89 -5.56 8.65 1.54
CA ARG A 89 -4.15 8.89 1.97
C ARG A 89 -3.15 8.94 0.80
N GLY A 90 -3.42 9.76 -0.22
CA GLY A 90 -2.57 9.86 -1.40
C GLY A 90 -3.00 8.97 -2.59
N GLY A 91 -4.07 8.18 -2.46
CA GLY A 91 -4.51 7.27 -3.52
C GLY A 91 -3.47 6.18 -3.80
N VAL A 92 -3.65 5.46 -4.89
CA VAL A 92 -2.73 4.43 -5.37
C VAL A 92 -1.83 5.01 -6.46
N ILE A 93 -0.52 4.83 -6.30
CA ILE A 93 0.51 5.16 -7.29
C ILE A 93 1.31 3.89 -7.53
N ASP A 94 1.17 3.32 -8.73
CA ASP A 94 1.83 2.08 -9.12
C ASP A 94 2.44 2.21 -10.52
N PHE A 95 3.24 1.22 -10.92
CA PHE A 95 3.84 1.16 -12.24
C PHE A 95 2.80 0.89 -13.33
N ALA A 96 3.05 1.41 -14.54
CA ALA A 96 2.28 1.04 -15.73
C ALA A 96 2.17 -0.50 -15.84
N PRO A 97 1.03 -1.05 -16.30
CA PRO A 97 -0.05 -0.39 -17.04
C PRO A 97 -1.07 0.38 -16.19
N TYR A 98 -0.95 0.34 -14.85
CA TYR A 98 -1.83 1.08 -13.96
C TYR A 98 -1.85 2.58 -14.30
N ASP A 99 -3.04 3.16 -14.39
CA ASP A 99 -3.26 4.56 -14.82
C ASP A 99 -3.98 5.43 -13.79
N GLY A 100 -4.37 4.86 -12.65
CA GLY A 100 -5.09 5.57 -11.60
C GLY A 100 -6.56 5.84 -11.86
N SER A 101 -7.14 5.27 -12.91
CA SER A 101 -8.57 5.41 -13.20
C SER A 101 -9.48 4.61 -12.26
N GLY A 102 -8.95 3.57 -11.60
CA GLY A 102 -9.77 2.62 -10.84
C GLY A 102 -10.58 1.67 -11.71
N ILE A 103 -10.19 1.49 -12.98
CA ILE A 103 -10.88 0.62 -13.93
C ILE A 103 -9.95 -0.50 -14.42
N ALA A 104 -10.47 -1.72 -14.41
CA ALA A 104 -9.86 -2.89 -15.00
C ALA A 104 -10.44 -3.14 -16.40
N GLN A 105 -9.59 -3.46 -17.38
CA GLN A 105 -10.04 -3.78 -18.74
C GLN A 105 -9.19 -4.89 -19.36
N GLY A 106 -9.85 -5.92 -19.88
CA GLY A 106 -9.22 -7.08 -20.53
C GLY A 106 -10.28 -8.07 -20.98
N GLY A 107 -10.01 -8.85 -22.03
CA GLY A 107 -10.94 -9.89 -22.51
C GLY A 107 -12.31 -9.37 -22.99
N GLY A 108 -12.39 -8.10 -23.38
CA GLY A 108 -13.66 -7.45 -23.75
C GLY A 108 -14.53 -7.00 -22.58
N VAL A 109 -14.06 -7.21 -21.34
CA VAL A 109 -14.72 -6.77 -20.10
C VAL A 109 -14.12 -5.44 -19.62
N ARG A 110 -14.97 -4.63 -18.97
CA ARG A 110 -14.59 -3.41 -18.26
C ARG A 110 -15.32 -3.39 -16.92
N THR A 111 -14.58 -3.39 -15.81
CA THR A 111 -15.12 -3.36 -14.44
C THR A 111 -14.27 -2.47 -13.53
N ASP A 112 -14.67 -2.30 -12.29
CA ASP A 112 -13.89 -1.61 -11.26
C ASP A 112 -12.60 -2.38 -10.94
N LEU A 113 -11.48 -1.67 -10.91
CA LEU A 113 -10.24 -2.15 -10.32
C LEU A 113 -10.28 -1.82 -8.83
N LEU A 114 -10.17 -2.85 -8.00
CA LEU A 114 -10.15 -2.74 -6.55
C LEU A 114 -8.73 -2.97 -6.04
N LEU A 115 -8.46 -2.47 -4.85
CA LEU A 115 -7.31 -2.82 -4.02
C LEU A 115 -7.85 -3.50 -2.77
N LEU A 116 -7.55 -4.80 -2.63
CA LEU A 116 -7.79 -5.58 -1.44
C LEU A 116 -6.71 -5.24 -0.41
N ASP A 117 -7.13 -4.66 0.72
CA ASP A 117 -6.21 -4.33 1.80
C ASP A 117 -5.63 -5.64 2.41
N PRO A 118 -4.40 -5.62 2.93
CA PRO A 118 -3.78 -6.78 3.56
C PRO A 118 -4.68 -7.43 4.61
N CYS A 119 -5.06 -8.68 4.37
CA CYS A 119 -5.93 -9.44 5.25
C CYS A 119 -5.56 -10.92 5.27
N ARG A 120 -6.22 -11.64 6.18
CA ARG A 120 -6.22 -13.11 6.14
C ARG A 120 -7.23 -13.57 5.11
N LEU A 121 -6.98 -14.72 4.48
CA LEU A 121 -7.92 -15.41 3.63
C LEU A 121 -9.16 -15.86 4.41
N THR A 122 -10.31 -15.78 3.74
CA THR A 122 -11.58 -16.30 4.24
C THR A 122 -11.72 -17.77 3.89
N ALA A 123 -12.22 -18.59 4.83
CA ALA A 123 -12.53 -19.99 4.58
C ALA A 123 -13.45 -20.14 3.34
N GLY A 124 -13.17 -21.15 2.51
CA GLY A 124 -13.80 -21.33 1.20
C GLY A 124 -13.06 -20.64 0.05
N THR A 125 -11.95 -19.94 0.32
CA THR A 125 -11.06 -19.44 -0.75
C THR A 125 -10.59 -20.61 -1.63
N ARG A 126 -10.56 -20.39 -2.94
CA ARG A 126 -10.09 -21.38 -3.93
C ARG A 126 -8.92 -20.84 -4.73
N LEU A 127 -7.89 -21.65 -4.90
CA LEU A 127 -6.75 -21.35 -5.77
C LEU A 127 -6.96 -22.03 -7.12
N TRP A 128 -7.06 -21.24 -8.18
CA TRP A 128 -7.27 -21.71 -9.55
C TRP A 128 -6.05 -21.41 -10.41
N ARG A 129 -5.69 -22.36 -11.27
CA ARG A 129 -4.63 -22.22 -12.26
C ARG A 129 -5.22 -22.06 -13.66
N PHE A 130 -4.85 -20.98 -14.33
CA PHE A 130 -5.21 -20.71 -15.71
C PHE A 130 -4.01 -20.99 -16.60
N THR A 131 -4.16 -21.88 -17.57
CA THR A 131 -3.08 -22.25 -18.51
C THR A 131 -3.32 -21.62 -19.88
N PRO A 132 -2.31 -20.99 -20.51
CA PRO A 132 -2.47 -20.42 -21.84
C PRO A 132 -2.99 -21.44 -22.87
N GLY A 133 -4.10 -21.10 -23.53
CA GLY A 133 -4.74 -21.95 -24.54
C GLY A 133 -5.72 -23.01 -24.00
N GLU A 134 -5.84 -23.16 -22.69
CA GLU A 134 -6.85 -24.03 -22.07
C GLU A 134 -8.12 -23.23 -21.75
N SER A 135 -9.29 -23.82 -21.97
CA SER A 135 -10.57 -23.13 -21.75
C SER A 135 -11.05 -23.22 -20.29
N GLU A 136 -10.61 -24.23 -19.56
CA GLU A 136 -11.04 -24.53 -18.20
C GLU A 136 -9.86 -24.42 -17.23
N PRO A 137 -9.95 -23.62 -16.17
CA PRO A 137 -8.91 -23.56 -15.15
C PRO A 137 -8.91 -24.80 -14.24
N GLU A 138 -7.74 -25.14 -13.72
CA GLU A 138 -7.56 -26.25 -12.78
C GLU A 138 -7.70 -25.74 -11.33
N LEU A 139 -8.52 -26.40 -10.52
CA LEU A 139 -8.56 -26.14 -9.08
C LEU A 139 -7.32 -26.77 -8.43
N ARG A 140 -6.43 -25.94 -7.88
CA ARG A 140 -5.18 -26.33 -7.22
C ARG A 140 -5.32 -26.53 -5.71
N GLY A 141 -6.24 -25.82 -5.07
CA GLY A 141 -6.43 -25.92 -3.63
C GLY A 141 -7.63 -25.17 -3.08
N VAL A 142 -8.03 -25.56 -1.86
CA VAL A 142 -9.14 -24.95 -1.12
C VAL A 142 -8.67 -24.60 0.29
N TYR A 143 -8.91 -23.37 0.73
CA TYR A 143 -8.62 -22.94 2.08
C TYR A 143 -9.82 -23.23 3.00
N HIS A 144 -9.59 -24.01 4.05
CA HIS A 144 -10.62 -24.50 4.99
C HIS A 144 -10.60 -23.75 6.34
N GLY A 145 -10.05 -22.54 6.35
CA GLY A 145 -9.92 -21.73 7.56
C GLY A 145 -8.65 -22.03 8.35
N ILE A 146 -8.48 -21.35 9.48
CA ILE A 146 -7.21 -21.29 10.21
C ILE A 146 -6.86 -22.59 10.95
N ALA A 147 -7.86 -23.46 11.17
CA ALA A 147 -7.68 -24.75 11.83
C ALA A 147 -7.05 -25.80 10.90
N PHE A 148 -7.52 -25.85 9.66
CA PHE A 148 -7.16 -26.87 8.67
C PHE A 148 -6.20 -26.36 7.60
N GLY A 149 -6.22 -25.05 7.33
CA GLY A 149 -5.38 -24.41 6.33
C GLY A 149 -5.79 -24.78 4.90
N TRP A 150 -4.81 -25.01 4.05
CA TRP A 150 -5.00 -25.32 2.64
C TRP A 150 -5.06 -26.83 2.40
N GLU A 151 -6.09 -27.28 1.70
CA GLU A 151 -6.11 -28.58 1.02
C GLU A 151 -5.50 -28.42 -0.38
N ASP A 152 -4.47 -29.20 -0.68
CA ASP A 152 -3.97 -29.40 -2.05
C ASP A 152 -4.85 -30.45 -2.74
N THR A 153 -5.56 -30.04 -3.79
CA THR A 153 -6.55 -30.91 -4.47
C THR A 153 -5.91 -32.06 -5.26
N GLU A 154 -4.63 -31.94 -5.61
CA GLU A 154 -3.89 -32.98 -6.32
C GLU A 154 -3.53 -34.13 -5.38
N THR A 155 -3.14 -33.81 -4.15
CA THR A 155 -2.61 -34.78 -3.17
C THR A 155 -3.61 -35.13 -2.06
N GLY A 156 -4.62 -34.30 -1.84
CA GLY A 156 -5.55 -34.37 -0.71
C GLY A 156 -4.91 -34.02 0.63
N THR A 157 -3.71 -33.44 0.64
CA THR A 157 -2.98 -33.10 1.86
C THR A 157 -3.37 -31.72 2.39
N PHE A 158 -3.35 -31.57 3.71
CA PHE A 158 -3.64 -30.32 4.38
C PHE A 158 -2.36 -29.67 4.93
N ALA A 159 -2.22 -28.36 4.73
CA ALA A 159 -1.16 -27.55 5.30
C ALA A 159 -1.74 -26.31 5.99
N ALA A 160 -1.51 -26.18 7.29
CA ALA A 160 -1.90 -25.01 8.07
C ALA A 160 -0.67 -24.32 8.67
N GLY A 161 -0.64 -22.99 8.57
CA GLY A 161 0.34 -22.16 9.26
C GLY A 161 -0.14 -21.77 10.66
N VAL A 162 0.80 -21.43 11.54
CA VAL A 162 0.44 -20.82 12.83
C VAL A 162 -0.28 -19.49 12.57
N PRO A 163 -1.52 -19.33 13.04
CA PRO A 163 -2.31 -18.14 12.75
C PRO A 163 -1.70 -16.91 13.42
N SER A 164 -1.48 -15.85 12.64
CA SER A 164 -0.96 -14.57 13.16
C SER A 164 -2.02 -13.83 13.99
N PRO A 165 -1.70 -13.32 15.20
CA PRO A 165 -2.63 -12.48 15.95
C PRO A 165 -2.78 -11.06 15.38
N TYR A 166 -2.11 -10.73 14.26
CA TYR A 166 -2.13 -9.41 13.66
C TYR A 166 -3.02 -9.30 12.39
N ALA A 167 -3.65 -10.42 11.99
CA ALA A 167 -4.50 -10.48 10.81
C ALA A 167 -5.62 -11.52 10.97
N GLY A 168 -6.83 -11.17 10.53
CA GLY A 168 -8.02 -12.02 10.67
C GLY A 168 -8.76 -11.78 11.99
N ALA A 169 -9.77 -12.61 12.25
CA ALA A 169 -10.59 -12.51 13.45
C ALA A 169 -9.89 -13.10 14.67
N LEU A 170 -10.08 -12.43 15.81
CA LEU A 170 -9.65 -12.81 17.14
C LEU A 170 -10.86 -12.81 18.05
N VAL A 171 -10.87 -13.69 19.04
CA VAL A 171 -11.79 -13.63 20.17
C VAL A 171 -11.03 -13.36 21.46
N LYS A 172 -11.53 -12.42 22.26
CA LYS A 172 -10.94 -12.09 23.56
C LYS A 172 -11.25 -13.17 24.58
N ARG A 173 -10.22 -13.68 25.25
CA ARG A 173 -10.32 -14.61 26.38
C ARG A 173 -9.55 -14.04 27.57
N ASP A 174 -9.79 -14.58 28.77
CA ASP A 174 -9.13 -14.13 29.99
C ASP A 174 -7.60 -14.33 29.97
N TRP A 175 -7.12 -15.20 29.08
CA TRP A 175 -5.71 -15.58 28.93
C TRP A 175 -5.05 -15.02 27.66
N GLY A 176 -5.79 -14.25 26.85
CA GLY A 176 -5.26 -13.59 25.65
C GLY A 176 -6.26 -13.48 24.51
N ASP A 177 -5.81 -12.82 23.43
CA ASP A 177 -6.56 -12.70 22.18
C ASP A 177 -6.24 -13.89 21.28
N ILE A 178 -7.27 -14.68 20.95
CA ILE A 178 -7.08 -15.98 20.31
C ILE A 178 -7.55 -15.92 18.87
N PRO A 179 -6.73 -16.27 17.87
CA PRO A 179 -7.17 -16.39 16.49
C PRO A 179 -8.36 -17.33 16.36
N CYS A 180 -9.37 -16.91 15.61
CA CYS A 180 -10.56 -17.71 15.38
C CYS A 180 -11.12 -17.56 13.97
N ASP A 181 -11.82 -18.59 13.50
CA ASP A 181 -12.79 -18.46 12.42
C ASP A 181 -14.19 -18.30 12.98
N VAL A 182 -15.01 -17.51 12.28
CA VAL A 182 -16.42 -17.29 12.62
C VAL A 182 -17.29 -18.04 11.63
N GLU A 183 -18.08 -19.00 12.11
CA GLU A 183 -19.04 -19.73 11.30
C GLU A 183 -20.33 -18.91 11.16
N ILE A 184 -20.69 -18.58 9.92
CA ILE A 184 -21.89 -17.79 9.60
C ILE A 184 -22.95 -18.68 8.94
N VAL A 185 -24.16 -18.67 9.48
CA VAL A 185 -25.34 -19.34 8.89
C VAL A 185 -26.46 -18.31 8.80
N ASP A 186 -27.05 -18.17 7.60
CA ASP A 186 -28.12 -17.19 7.31
C ASP A 186 -27.78 -15.76 7.80
N GLY A 187 -26.54 -15.33 7.53
CA GLY A 187 -26.05 -13.99 7.88
C GLY A 187 -25.76 -13.78 9.37
N LYS A 188 -25.81 -14.82 10.20
CA LYS A 188 -25.59 -14.74 11.64
C LYS A 188 -24.44 -15.63 12.10
N PRO A 189 -23.60 -15.16 13.03
CA PRO A 189 -22.59 -16.01 13.64
C PRO A 189 -23.25 -17.08 14.52
N VAL A 190 -22.84 -18.34 14.34
CA VAL A 190 -23.38 -19.48 15.09
C VAL A 190 -22.33 -20.22 15.92
N ALA A 191 -21.05 -20.12 15.53
CA ALA A 191 -19.94 -20.71 16.26
C ALA A 191 -18.63 -19.96 15.99
N LEU A 192 -17.68 -20.13 16.90
CA LEU A 192 -16.29 -19.75 16.72
C LEU A 192 -15.42 -21.00 16.79
N THR A 193 -14.44 -21.11 15.89
CA THR A 193 -13.36 -22.10 15.99
C THR A 193 -12.08 -21.37 16.37
N MET A 194 -11.71 -21.45 17.65
CA MET A 194 -10.47 -20.89 18.18
C MET A 194 -9.30 -21.81 17.85
N VAL A 195 -8.14 -21.23 17.50
CA VAL A 195 -6.93 -21.98 17.14
C VAL A 195 -5.70 -21.45 17.86
N ALA A 196 -4.92 -22.37 18.42
CA ALA A 196 -3.70 -22.10 19.15
C ALA A 196 -2.54 -22.98 18.64
N PRO A 197 -1.28 -22.47 18.65
CA PRO A 197 -0.12 -23.26 18.24
C PRO A 197 0.30 -24.34 19.25
N PHE A 198 -0.20 -24.28 20.48
CA PHE A 198 0.08 -25.23 21.56
C PHE A 198 -1.18 -25.46 22.39
N GLN A 199 -1.22 -26.55 23.16
CA GLN A 199 -2.34 -26.86 24.06
C GLN A 199 -2.50 -25.74 25.09
N PRO A 200 -3.65 -25.04 25.12
CA PRO A 200 -3.88 -24.02 26.14
C PRO A 200 -4.08 -24.67 27.51
N GLU A 201 -3.27 -24.28 28.50
CA GLU A 201 -3.45 -24.74 29.89
C GLU A 201 -4.61 -24.02 30.60
N ALA A 202 -4.95 -22.82 30.13
CA ALA A 202 -5.95 -21.95 30.74
C ALA A 202 -7.39 -22.32 30.37
N GLU A 203 -7.60 -23.18 29.36
CA GLU A 203 -8.93 -23.52 28.87
C GLU A 203 -8.99 -24.95 28.29
N ASP A 204 -9.83 -25.79 28.90
CA ASP A 204 -10.07 -27.17 28.45
C ASP A 204 -10.85 -27.25 27.14
N GLY A 205 -10.80 -28.41 26.48
CA GLY A 205 -11.61 -28.75 25.31
C GLY A 205 -10.99 -28.37 23.96
N PHE A 206 -9.72 -27.96 23.95
CA PHE A 206 -8.92 -27.93 22.73
C PHE A 206 -8.49 -29.35 22.35
N GLU A 207 -8.59 -29.67 21.07
CA GLU A 207 -8.15 -30.92 20.49
C GLU A 207 -7.02 -30.67 19.51
N GLN A 208 -6.01 -31.54 19.51
CA GLN A 208 -4.93 -31.46 18.55
C GLN A 208 -5.40 -31.99 17.20
N LEU A 209 -5.24 -31.17 16.15
CA LEU A 209 -5.58 -31.51 14.78
C LEU A 209 -4.41 -32.19 14.06
N GLU A 210 -4.68 -32.77 12.88
CA GLU A 210 -3.62 -33.33 12.02
C GLU A 210 -2.58 -32.28 11.61
N SER A 211 -3.01 -31.02 11.50
CA SER A 211 -2.15 -29.84 11.27
C SER A 211 -1.19 -29.52 12.43
N GLN A 212 -1.22 -30.30 13.52
CA GLN A 212 -0.50 -30.10 14.78
C GLN A 212 -0.93 -28.87 15.60
N LEU A 213 -1.85 -28.07 15.07
CA LEU A 213 -2.50 -26.99 15.79
C LEU A 213 -3.54 -27.54 16.76
N TRP A 214 -3.87 -26.74 17.77
CA TRP A 214 -4.92 -27.04 18.74
C TRP A 214 -6.14 -26.19 18.42
N ALA A 215 -7.31 -26.81 18.31
CA ALA A 215 -8.54 -26.11 17.99
C ALA A 215 -9.65 -26.42 18.99
N LYS A 216 -10.52 -25.43 19.21
CA LYS A 216 -11.75 -25.58 20.00
C LYS A 216 -12.88 -24.84 19.33
N ARG A 217 -13.97 -25.56 19.04
CA ARG A 217 -15.21 -24.96 18.54
C ARG A 217 -16.16 -24.67 19.70
N ILE A 218 -16.64 -23.44 19.80
CA ILE A 218 -17.65 -23.00 20.77
C ILE A 218 -18.87 -22.44 20.06
N ALA A 219 -20.04 -22.54 20.69
CA ALA A 219 -21.23 -21.83 20.20
C ALA A 219 -21.00 -20.32 20.29
N TYR A 220 -21.50 -19.57 19.31
CA TYR A 220 -21.44 -18.12 19.35
C TYR A 220 -22.52 -17.58 20.29
N ASP A 221 -22.16 -16.55 21.06
CA ASP A 221 -23.09 -15.74 21.82
C ASP A 221 -22.63 -14.28 21.83
N ASP A 222 -23.56 -13.35 22.01
CA ASP A 222 -23.30 -11.90 21.90
C ASP A 222 -22.39 -11.34 23.02
N SER A 223 -22.03 -12.14 24.03
CA SER A 223 -21.03 -11.72 25.03
C SER A 223 -19.59 -11.93 24.55
N LEU A 224 -19.38 -12.67 23.46
CA LEU A 224 -18.07 -12.88 22.87
C LEU A 224 -17.58 -11.62 22.16
N HIS A 225 -16.42 -11.11 22.59
CA HIS A 225 -15.77 -9.98 21.95
C HIS A 225 -14.90 -10.46 20.78
N VAL A 226 -15.47 -10.42 19.58
CA VAL A 226 -14.78 -10.81 18.34
C VAL A 226 -14.39 -9.57 17.54
N PHE A 227 -13.12 -9.47 17.17
CA PHE A 227 -12.54 -8.30 16.52
C PHE A 227 -11.38 -8.69 15.60
N THR A 228 -10.88 -7.76 14.79
CA THR A 228 -9.58 -7.88 14.14
C THR A 228 -8.63 -6.85 14.72
N GLN A 229 -7.36 -7.23 14.87
CA GLN A 229 -6.31 -6.36 15.38
C GLN A 229 -5.63 -5.62 14.23
N LEU A 230 -5.57 -4.29 14.34
CA LEU A 230 -4.77 -3.41 13.48
C LEU A 230 -3.57 -2.93 14.29
N ALA A 231 -2.45 -3.68 14.19
CA ALA A 231 -1.18 -3.28 14.77
C ALA A 231 -0.46 -2.31 13.82
N LEU A 232 -0.50 -1.02 14.14
CA LEU A 232 0.06 0.06 13.36
C LEU A 232 1.37 0.54 13.99
N ALA A 233 2.30 0.98 13.15
CA ALA A 233 3.56 1.58 13.58
C ALA A 233 4.10 2.53 12.50
N GLN A 234 5.27 3.09 12.75
CA GLN A 234 6.11 3.73 11.73
C GLN A 234 7.47 3.03 11.65
N LEU A 235 7.99 2.89 10.44
CA LEU A 235 9.39 2.52 10.20
C LEU A 235 10.06 3.69 9.49
N SER A 236 10.97 4.38 10.17
CA SER A 236 11.64 5.57 9.63
C SER A 236 10.65 6.60 9.04
N GLY A 237 9.58 6.91 9.77
CA GLY A 237 8.53 7.84 9.32
C GLY A 237 7.53 7.26 8.31
N ILE A 238 7.73 6.06 7.77
CA ILE A 238 6.77 5.40 6.86
C ILE A 238 5.67 4.74 7.71
N PRO A 239 4.38 5.07 7.53
CA PRO A 239 3.31 4.39 8.23
C PRO A 239 3.16 2.94 7.76
N VAL A 240 3.17 2.00 8.69
CA VAL A 240 3.13 0.56 8.40
C VAL A 240 2.10 -0.17 9.28
N ARG A 241 1.65 -1.32 8.80
CA ARG A 241 0.88 -2.32 9.57
C ARG A 241 1.71 -3.58 9.73
N VAL A 242 1.76 -4.11 10.95
CA VAL A 242 2.32 -5.43 11.25
C VAL A 242 1.30 -6.50 10.84
N MET A 243 1.74 -7.47 10.05
CA MET A 243 0.90 -8.56 9.56
C MET A 243 1.18 -9.91 10.24
N ARG A 244 2.45 -10.18 10.58
CA ARG A 244 2.87 -11.37 11.33
C ARG A 244 4.28 -11.24 11.88
N ALA A 245 4.57 -12.07 12.88
CA ALA A 245 5.93 -12.40 13.26
C ALA A 245 6.52 -13.45 12.31
N VAL A 246 7.83 -13.36 12.08
CA VAL A 246 8.63 -14.26 11.25
C VAL A 246 9.91 -14.58 12.02
N ALA A 247 10.16 -15.86 12.29
CA ALA A 247 11.41 -16.31 12.85
C ALA A 247 12.47 -16.35 11.73
N THR A 248 13.59 -15.64 11.89
CA THR A 248 14.69 -15.57 10.90
C THR A 248 15.94 -16.35 11.33
N GLY A 249 15.86 -17.13 12.40
CA GLY A 249 16.93 -17.94 12.97
C GLY A 249 16.49 -18.54 14.31
N GLU A 250 17.43 -19.03 15.12
CA GLU A 250 17.11 -19.62 16.44
C GLU A 250 16.54 -18.57 17.44
N ASP A 251 17.02 -17.31 17.39
CA ASP A 251 16.66 -16.29 18.39
C ASP A 251 16.21 -14.93 17.81
N GLU A 252 16.09 -14.78 16.48
CA GLU A 252 15.71 -13.51 15.86
C GLU A 252 14.26 -13.55 15.35
N ILE A 253 13.42 -12.68 15.89
CA ILE A 253 12.04 -12.47 15.43
C ILE A 253 11.97 -11.13 14.72
N LYS A 254 11.55 -11.15 13.45
CA LYS A 254 11.20 -9.96 12.68
C LYS A 254 9.70 -9.88 12.49
N PHE A 255 9.20 -8.67 12.24
CA PHE A 255 7.84 -8.46 11.80
C PHE A 255 7.79 -8.30 10.28
N HIS A 256 6.91 -9.07 9.65
CA HIS A 256 6.43 -8.76 8.31
C HIS A 256 5.49 -7.56 8.43
N ILE A 257 5.93 -6.44 7.87
CA ILE A 257 5.21 -5.18 7.85
C ILE A 257 4.82 -4.81 6.43
N VAL A 258 3.68 -4.12 6.29
CA VAL A 258 3.18 -3.63 5.01
C VAL A 258 3.01 -2.11 5.10
N SER A 259 3.47 -1.39 4.07
CA SER A 259 3.26 0.04 3.95
C SER A 259 1.76 0.35 3.88
N MET A 260 1.33 1.35 4.65
CA MET A 260 -0.03 1.87 4.58
C MET A 260 -0.22 2.86 3.42
N LEU A 261 0.85 3.15 2.68
CA LEU A 261 0.85 4.00 1.49
C LEU A 261 1.11 3.14 0.24
N PRO A 262 0.11 2.96 -0.64
CA PRO A 262 0.27 2.23 -1.90
C PRO A 262 0.96 3.12 -2.95
N ASP A 263 2.26 3.35 -2.75
CA ASP A 263 3.07 4.30 -3.52
C ASP A 263 4.39 3.64 -3.93
N ALA A 264 4.45 3.12 -5.17
CA ALA A 264 5.60 2.35 -5.66
C ALA A 264 6.90 3.15 -5.63
N PRO A 265 6.98 4.36 -6.23
CA PRO A 265 8.23 5.11 -6.24
C PRO A 265 8.70 5.46 -4.82
N TYR A 266 7.78 5.81 -3.92
CA TYR A 266 8.11 6.11 -2.53
C TYR A 266 8.64 4.87 -1.80
N CYS A 267 7.92 3.75 -1.86
CA CYS A 267 8.28 2.51 -1.16
C CYS A 267 9.57 1.88 -1.70
N SER A 268 9.76 1.86 -3.02
CA SER A 268 10.97 1.31 -3.64
C SER A 268 12.22 2.10 -3.29
N ALA A 269 12.12 3.42 -3.13
CA ALA A 269 13.26 4.26 -2.76
C ALA A 269 13.79 4.02 -1.33
N VAL A 270 12.99 3.34 -0.50
CA VAL A 270 13.30 2.95 0.89
C VAL A 270 13.27 1.43 1.07
N ASN A 271 13.53 0.71 -0.03
CA ASN A 271 13.75 -0.74 -0.09
C ASN A 271 12.59 -1.64 0.39
N PHE A 272 11.37 -1.11 0.48
CA PHE A 272 10.19 -1.96 0.57
C PHE A 272 10.04 -2.73 -0.74
N GLN A 273 9.74 -4.02 -0.63
CA GLN A 273 9.56 -4.92 -1.77
C GLN A 273 8.10 -4.95 -2.17
N ARG A 274 7.83 -5.10 -3.47
CA ARG A 274 6.46 -5.33 -3.94
C ARG A 274 6.02 -6.72 -3.49
N TRP A 275 4.97 -6.78 -2.67
CA TRP A 275 4.34 -8.05 -2.27
C TRP A 275 3.20 -8.45 -3.22
N ALA A 276 2.40 -7.47 -3.65
CA ALA A 276 1.28 -7.63 -4.57
C ALA A 276 0.98 -6.29 -5.28
N GLY A 277 -0.07 -6.26 -6.11
CA GLY A 277 -0.56 -5.03 -6.74
C GLY A 277 -0.70 -3.89 -5.72
N ALA A 278 -0.04 -2.75 -5.95
CA ALA A 278 -0.04 -1.59 -5.06
C ALA A 278 0.29 -1.85 -3.57
N THR A 279 0.88 -3.00 -3.23
CA THR A 279 1.15 -3.40 -1.84
C THR A 279 2.63 -3.70 -1.66
N TYR A 280 3.27 -3.01 -0.69
CA TYR A 280 4.72 -3.08 -0.48
C TYR A 280 5.03 -3.48 0.96
N ASN A 281 5.98 -4.37 1.15
CA ASN A 281 6.33 -4.95 2.44
C ASN A 281 7.82 -4.86 2.76
N ALA A 282 8.13 -5.08 4.03
CA ALA A 282 9.49 -5.25 4.52
C ALA A 282 9.49 -6.20 5.72
N LEU A 283 10.68 -6.63 6.13
CA LEU A 283 10.92 -7.23 7.44
C LEU A 283 11.60 -6.18 8.32
N ALA A 284 11.09 -5.97 9.53
CA ALA A 284 11.67 -5.04 10.50
C ALA A 284 11.85 -5.71 11.85
N LEU A 285 12.86 -5.28 12.60
CA LEU A 285 12.98 -5.68 14.00
C LEU A 285 11.90 -4.96 14.82
N PRO A 286 11.36 -5.60 15.88
CA PRO A 286 10.40 -4.95 16.76
C PRO A 286 10.88 -3.61 17.34
N GLU A 287 12.16 -3.47 17.65
CA GLU A 287 12.77 -2.27 18.20
C GLU A 287 12.87 -1.10 17.21
N ASP A 288 12.92 -1.36 15.90
CA ASP A 288 13.01 -0.34 14.85
C ASP A 288 11.64 0.30 14.55
N LEU A 289 10.56 -0.31 15.04
CA LEU A 289 9.22 0.22 14.88
C LEU A 289 8.95 1.32 15.91
N GLU A 290 8.54 2.49 15.44
CA GLU A 290 8.18 3.64 16.26
C GLU A 290 6.67 3.88 16.28
N ASN A 291 6.18 4.73 17.19
CA ASN A 291 4.77 5.14 17.28
C ASN A 291 3.77 3.96 17.20
N LYS A 292 4.12 2.86 17.89
CA LYS A 292 3.33 1.63 17.92
C LYS A 292 1.95 1.91 18.50
N ASN A 293 0.92 1.54 17.77
CA ASN A 293 -0.46 1.66 18.18
C ASN A 293 -1.23 0.39 17.83
N GLN A 294 -2.16 0.01 18.68
CA GLN A 294 -3.05 -1.12 18.45
C GLN A 294 -4.48 -0.60 18.41
N GLN A 295 -5.20 -0.96 17.35
CA GLN A 295 -6.62 -0.64 17.20
C GLN A 295 -7.39 -1.94 16.99
N GLU A 296 -8.46 -2.11 17.76
CA GLU A 296 -9.41 -3.20 17.56
C GLU A 296 -10.50 -2.72 16.60
N ALA A 297 -10.86 -3.55 15.62
CA ALA A 297 -11.98 -3.30 14.71
C ALA A 297 -13.00 -4.44 14.81
N THR A 298 -14.23 -4.11 15.18
CA THR A 298 -15.36 -5.05 15.26
C THR A 298 -16.27 -4.90 14.05
N PRO A 299 -16.82 -6.00 13.52
CA PRO A 299 -17.73 -5.92 12.38
C PRO A 299 -19.05 -5.23 12.77
N VAL A 300 -19.51 -4.31 11.92
CA VAL A 300 -20.82 -3.65 12.09
C VAL A 300 -21.97 -4.60 11.74
N SER A 301 -21.74 -5.53 10.81
CA SER A 301 -22.65 -6.60 10.41
C SER A 301 -21.84 -7.85 10.09
N TRP A 302 -22.38 -9.01 10.48
CA TRP A 302 -21.87 -10.32 10.06
C TRP A 302 -22.46 -10.77 8.73
N ASP A 303 -23.67 -10.29 8.40
CA ASP A 303 -24.25 -10.51 7.09
C ASP A 303 -23.57 -9.58 6.08
N VAL A 304 -22.86 -10.21 5.15
CA VAL A 304 -22.17 -9.57 4.02
C VAL A 304 -22.86 -9.86 2.69
N THR A 305 -24.05 -10.47 2.72
CA THR A 305 -24.89 -10.66 1.55
C THR A 305 -25.20 -9.28 0.95
N ASP A 306 -24.94 -9.11 -0.34
CA ASP A 306 -25.18 -7.87 -1.07
C ASP A 306 -24.30 -6.67 -0.62
N ARG A 307 -23.23 -6.92 0.16
CA ARG A 307 -22.19 -5.91 0.42
C ARG A 307 -21.52 -5.55 -0.93
N PRO A 308 -21.35 -4.26 -1.26
CA PRO A 308 -20.67 -3.88 -2.49
C PRO A 308 -19.21 -4.34 -2.48
N ALA A 309 -18.64 -4.59 -3.66
CA ALA A 309 -17.26 -5.05 -3.80
C ALA A 309 -16.24 -4.02 -3.27
N ALA A 310 -16.49 -2.72 -3.47
CA ALA A 310 -15.77 -1.68 -2.75
C ALA A 310 -16.40 -1.46 -1.37
N THR A 311 -15.77 -2.00 -0.33
CA THR A 311 -16.29 -1.97 1.03
C THR A 311 -15.83 -0.76 1.85
N ALA A 312 -14.72 -0.13 1.46
CA ALA A 312 -14.22 1.11 2.04
C ALA A 312 -14.42 2.27 1.06
N ILE A 313 -15.29 3.19 1.44
CA ILE A 313 -15.63 4.39 0.66
C ILE A 313 -15.31 5.63 1.50
N ARG A 314 -14.68 6.63 0.86
CA ARG A 314 -14.33 7.88 1.50
C ARG A 314 -15.59 8.70 1.75
N ASN A 315 -15.85 9.05 3.02
CA ASN A 315 -17.03 9.82 3.40
C ASN A 315 -17.05 11.24 2.81
N ASP A 316 -15.90 11.91 2.83
CA ASP A 316 -15.72 13.26 2.30
C ASP A 316 -14.85 13.21 1.03
N PRO A 317 -15.41 13.17 -0.18
CA PRO A 317 -14.62 12.99 -1.40
C PRO A 317 -13.52 14.04 -1.57
N PHE A 318 -12.37 13.62 -2.10
CA PHE A 318 -11.27 14.52 -2.41
C PHE A 318 -11.63 15.45 -3.58
N ASP A 319 -11.60 16.77 -3.35
CA ASP A 319 -11.81 17.76 -4.39
C ASP A 319 -10.47 18.22 -4.99
N ALA A 320 -10.09 17.59 -6.12
CA ALA A 320 -8.89 17.95 -6.88
C ALA A 320 -8.98 19.31 -7.60
N THR A 321 -10.11 20.02 -7.49
CA THR A 321 -10.34 21.34 -8.07
C THR A 321 -10.25 22.47 -7.05
N ASP A 322 -10.30 22.15 -5.76
CA ASP A 322 -10.13 23.10 -4.66
C ASP A 322 -8.67 23.20 -4.19
N GLN A 323 -8.09 24.40 -4.31
CA GLN A 323 -6.72 24.66 -3.87
C GLN A 323 -6.53 24.43 -2.36
N ASN A 324 -7.54 24.72 -1.53
CA ASN A 324 -7.43 24.54 -0.08
C ASN A 324 -7.41 23.06 0.29
N THR A 325 -8.31 22.26 -0.29
CA THR A 325 -8.32 20.80 -0.13
C THR A 325 -6.97 20.18 -0.50
N ILE A 326 -6.38 20.57 -1.62
CA ILE A 326 -5.05 20.09 -2.05
C ILE A 326 -3.95 20.43 -1.04
N VAL A 327 -3.94 21.67 -0.52
CA VAL A 327 -2.96 22.11 0.48
C VAL A 327 -3.15 21.35 1.78
N GLN A 328 -4.39 21.15 2.24
CA GLN A 328 -4.69 20.39 3.45
C GLN A 328 -4.25 18.93 3.35
N GLU A 329 -4.57 18.24 2.24
CA GLU A 329 -4.11 16.86 2.00
C GLU A 329 -2.59 16.76 1.92
N THR A 330 -1.93 17.77 1.34
CA THR A 330 -0.47 17.84 1.30
C THR A 330 0.13 17.91 2.71
N PHE A 331 -0.41 18.77 3.58
CA PHE A 331 0.05 18.87 4.97
C PHE A 331 -0.25 17.60 5.77
N ASN A 332 -1.43 17.02 5.60
CA ASN A 332 -1.82 15.77 6.27
C ASN A 332 -0.87 14.64 5.91
N LEU A 333 -0.57 14.46 4.61
CA LEU A 333 0.31 13.39 4.15
C LEU A 333 1.76 13.63 4.56
N LEU A 334 2.24 14.89 4.51
CA LEU A 334 3.57 15.25 5.00
C LEU A 334 3.71 14.92 6.49
N GLY A 335 2.79 15.38 7.34
CA GLY A 335 2.84 15.13 8.78
C GLY A 335 2.66 13.66 9.19
N GLN A 336 2.01 12.85 8.36
CA GLN A 336 1.92 11.39 8.55
C GLN A 336 3.22 10.66 8.22
N THR A 337 4.09 11.26 7.41
CA THR A 337 5.32 10.62 6.91
C THR A 337 6.61 11.19 7.50
N THR A 338 6.48 12.10 8.46
CA THR A 338 7.59 12.63 9.26
C THR A 338 7.86 11.76 10.50
N PRO A 339 9.11 11.71 10.99
CA PRO A 339 9.48 11.00 12.22
C PRO A 339 8.57 11.35 13.41
N PRO A 340 8.18 10.41 14.28
CA PRO A 340 7.21 10.65 15.35
C PRO A 340 7.52 11.83 16.27
N SER A 341 8.80 12.08 16.53
CA SER A 341 9.33 13.15 17.40
C SER A 341 9.39 14.53 16.73
N TRP A 342 8.91 14.68 15.49
CA TRP A 342 8.90 15.96 14.79
C TRP A 342 8.10 17.04 15.54
N THR A 343 8.52 18.29 15.36
CA THR A 343 7.85 19.50 15.88
C THR A 343 7.52 20.46 14.74
N GLU A 344 8.44 20.57 13.77
CA GLU A 344 8.26 21.32 12.54
C GLU A 344 8.77 20.51 11.35
N VAL A 345 8.20 20.72 10.16
CA VAL A 345 8.70 20.17 8.90
C VAL A 345 8.64 21.24 7.83
N SER A 346 9.71 21.35 7.06
CA SER A 346 9.82 22.24 5.90
C SER A 346 10.08 21.41 4.65
N LEU A 347 9.22 21.58 3.65
CA LEU A 347 9.32 20.97 2.33
C LEU A 347 9.42 22.07 1.28
N GLN A 348 10.57 22.14 0.60
CA GLN A 348 10.80 23.01 -0.55
C GLN A 348 10.74 22.18 -1.82
N VAL A 349 9.88 22.57 -2.77
CA VAL A 349 9.71 21.87 -4.05
C VAL A 349 9.84 22.86 -5.20
N GLN A 350 10.72 22.54 -6.14
CA GLN A 350 10.87 23.22 -7.42
C GLN A 350 10.22 22.38 -8.52
N ILE A 351 9.31 23.00 -9.30
CA ILE A 351 8.56 22.33 -10.37
C ILE A 351 8.75 23.13 -11.66
N VAL A 352 9.48 22.55 -12.61
CA VAL A 352 9.81 23.17 -13.90
C VAL A 352 9.57 22.15 -15.01
N GLY A 353 8.67 22.47 -15.94
CA GLY A 353 8.21 21.50 -16.93
C GLY A 353 7.63 20.26 -16.24
N ASP A 354 8.19 19.09 -16.56
CA ASP A 354 7.85 17.82 -15.94
C ASP A 354 8.79 17.46 -14.78
N GLN A 355 9.92 18.16 -14.63
CA GLN A 355 10.90 17.86 -13.57
C GLN A 355 10.48 18.46 -12.23
N VAL A 356 10.76 17.68 -11.18
CA VAL A 356 10.57 18.06 -9.79
C VAL A 356 11.88 17.84 -9.04
N ILE A 357 12.30 18.84 -8.27
CA ILE A 357 13.43 18.76 -7.34
C ILE A 357 12.89 19.19 -5.98
N TYR A 358 13.21 18.47 -4.91
CA TYR A 358 12.72 18.79 -3.58
C TYR A 358 13.78 18.58 -2.49
N GLU A 359 13.57 19.28 -1.39
CA GLU A 359 14.29 19.10 -0.14
C GLU A 359 13.29 19.14 1.02
N ALA A 360 13.40 18.19 1.93
CA ALA A 360 12.49 18.01 3.04
C ALA A 360 13.26 17.80 4.34
N ASN A 361 13.06 18.69 5.31
CA ASN A 361 13.76 18.70 6.59
C ASN A 361 12.74 18.81 7.73
N ALA A 362 12.89 17.98 8.75
CA ALA A 362 12.12 18.02 9.98
C ALA A 362 12.99 18.47 11.15
N LYS A 363 12.42 19.31 12.01
CA LYS A 363 12.95 19.59 13.33
C LYS A 363 12.32 18.62 14.32
N LEU A 364 13.14 17.89 15.06
CA LEU A 364 12.71 16.96 16.10
C LEU A 364 12.67 17.63 17.48
N SER A 365 12.09 16.95 18.45
CA SER A 365 12.29 17.27 19.86
C SER A 365 13.78 17.32 20.20
N GLU A 366 14.15 18.14 21.19
CA GLU A 366 15.55 18.30 21.64
C GLU A 366 16.50 19.00 20.64
N ASP A 367 15.96 19.84 19.74
CA ASP A 367 16.69 20.62 18.73
C ASP A 367 17.53 19.78 17.74
N GLN A 368 17.19 18.51 17.57
CA GLN A 368 17.79 17.66 16.54
C GLN A 368 17.14 17.89 15.18
N GLY A 369 17.94 17.85 14.11
CA GLY A 369 17.47 17.96 12.72
C GLY A 369 17.46 16.60 12.03
N ALA A 370 16.42 16.36 11.23
CA ALA A 370 16.27 15.17 10.40
C ALA A 370 16.00 15.55 8.95
N ARG A 371 16.65 14.87 8.01
CA ARG A 371 16.34 14.98 6.59
C ARG A 371 15.46 13.82 6.17
N LEU A 372 14.39 14.11 5.42
CA LEU A 372 13.60 13.08 4.75
C LEU A 372 14.22 12.83 3.37
N LYS A 373 14.69 11.59 3.14
CA LYS A 373 15.32 11.20 1.86
C LYS A 373 14.30 11.18 0.74
N VAL A 374 13.10 10.66 1.02
CA VAL A 374 11.97 10.66 0.11
C VAL A 374 10.69 11.14 0.78
N ILE A 375 9.79 11.67 -0.03
CA ILE A 375 8.44 12.08 0.35
C ILE A 375 7.41 11.31 -0.47
N PRO A 376 6.16 11.14 0.02
CA PRO A 376 5.11 10.50 -0.75
C PRO A 376 4.92 11.14 -2.12
N THR A 377 4.88 10.31 -3.17
CA THR A 377 4.75 10.76 -4.56
C THR A 377 3.45 11.53 -4.77
N ALA A 378 2.38 11.19 -4.03
CA ALA A 378 1.11 11.89 -4.06
C ALA A 378 1.24 13.40 -3.75
N ILE A 379 2.17 13.81 -2.87
CA ILE A 379 2.45 15.23 -2.62
C ILE A 379 2.87 15.93 -3.92
N LEU A 380 3.69 15.29 -4.75
CA LEU A 380 4.11 15.87 -6.03
C LEU A 380 2.95 16.01 -7.02
N HIS A 381 1.99 15.06 -7.01
CA HIS A 381 0.77 15.18 -7.81
C HIS A 381 -0.11 16.34 -7.33
N TYR A 382 -0.27 16.49 -6.01
CA TYR A 382 -0.99 17.61 -5.40
C TYR A 382 -0.39 18.96 -5.79
N LEU A 383 0.93 19.11 -5.69
CA LEU A 383 1.60 20.37 -6.00
C LEU A 383 1.56 20.71 -7.50
N ARG A 384 1.67 19.71 -8.39
CA ARG A 384 1.46 19.91 -9.82
C ARG A 384 0.02 20.31 -10.13
N GLN A 385 -0.97 19.71 -9.46
CA GLN A 385 -2.37 20.08 -9.62
C GLN A 385 -2.64 21.50 -9.12
N LEU A 386 -2.05 21.89 -7.98
CA LEU A 386 -2.10 23.26 -7.48
C LEU A 386 -1.55 24.26 -8.50
N LYS A 387 -0.39 23.96 -9.12
CA LYS A 387 0.18 24.80 -10.20
C LYS A 387 -0.80 24.96 -11.36
N LYS A 388 -1.46 23.88 -11.79
CA LYS A 388 -2.47 23.92 -12.86
C LYS A 388 -3.68 24.79 -12.49
N LEU A 389 -4.23 24.62 -11.29
CA LEU A 389 -5.38 25.39 -10.82
C LEU A 389 -5.06 26.88 -10.73
N ARG A 390 -3.87 27.26 -10.28
CA ARG A 390 -3.42 28.66 -10.24
C ARG A 390 -3.32 29.28 -11.64
N ILE A 391 -2.83 28.53 -12.62
CA ILE A 391 -2.82 28.97 -14.02
C ILE A 391 -4.26 29.20 -14.50
N ALA A 392 -5.16 28.25 -14.24
CA ALA A 392 -6.57 28.34 -14.63
C ALA A 392 -7.31 29.52 -13.94
N ALA A 393 -6.95 29.82 -12.70
CA ALA A 393 -7.46 30.97 -11.94
C ALA A 393 -6.86 32.32 -12.39
N GLY A 394 -5.96 32.32 -13.38
CA GLY A 394 -5.30 33.53 -13.88
C GLY A 394 -4.25 34.09 -12.91
N GLU A 395 -3.80 33.30 -11.93
CA GLU A 395 -2.74 33.70 -10.99
C GLU A 395 -1.34 33.43 -11.55
N GLY A 396 -1.23 32.52 -12.54
CA GLY A 396 0.01 32.14 -13.19
C GLY A 396 0.72 30.94 -12.53
N PRO A 397 1.73 30.37 -13.21
CA PRO A 397 2.55 29.30 -12.65
C PRO A 397 3.46 29.82 -11.53
N PHE A 398 3.85 28.93 -10.62
CA PHE A 398 4.99 29.13 -9.73
C PHE A 398 6.13 28.17 -10.13
N PHE A 399 7.37 28.55 -9.78
CA PHE A 399 8.56 27.74 -10.00
C PHE A 399 8.99 26.99 -8.75
N THR A 400 8.78 27.59 -7.58
CA THR A 400 9.09 26.98 -6.27
C THR A 400 7.92 27.17 -5.32
N ILE A 401 7.65 26.16 -4.51
CA ILE A 401 6.75 26.21 -3.36
C ILE A 401 7.51 25.76 -2.11
N VAL A 402 7.31 26.47 -1.01
CA VAL A 402 7.80 26.10 0.31
C VAL A 402 6.61 25.89 1.22
N LEU A 403 6.52 24.71 1.79
CA LEU A 403 5.53 24.30 2.77
C LEU A 403 6.23 24.19 4.11
N HIS A 404 5.76 24.92 5.10
CA HIS A 404 6.20 24.75 6.48
C HIS A 404 5.00 24.34 7.32
N ALA A 405 5.14 23.27 8.09
CA ALA A 405 4.11 22.75 8.97
C ALA A 405 4.65 22.62 10.39
N VAL A 406 3.81 22.96 11.36
CA VAL A 406 4.02 22.77 12.79
C VAL A 406 3.07 21.67 13.25
N LYS A 407 3.55 20.75 14.08
CA LYS A 407 2.76 19.59 14.53
C LYS A 407 1.44 19.94 15.23
N GLU A 408 1.37 21.13 15.83
CA GLU A 408 0.16 21.67 16.46
C GLU A 408 -0.90 22.17 15.46
N GLY A 409 -0.67 22.00 14.15
CA GLY A 409 -1.67 22.25 13.09
C GLY A 409 -1.57 23.61 12.42
N GLN A 410 -0.53 24.40 12.70
CA GLN A 410 -0.23 25.62 11.93
C GLN A 410 0.61 25.26 10.71
N GLY A 411 0.32 25.88 9.57
CA GLY A 411 1.11 25.70 8.36
C GLY A 411 1.15 26.96 7.52
N THR A 412 2.26 27.18 6.81
CA THR A 412 2.43 28.28 5.87
C THR A 412 2.83 27.76 4.50
N VAL A 413 2.35 28.44 3.47
CA VAL A 413 2.65 28.16 2.07
C VAL A 413 3.26 29.42 1.46
N SER A 414 4.47 29.30 0.93
CA SER A 414 5.15 30.38 0.21
C SER A 414 5.41 29.97 -1.23
N LEU A 415 5.07 30.83 -2.18
CA LEU A 415 5.23 30.56 -3.62
C LEU A 415 6.20 31.57 -4.24
N ASN A 416 7.15 31.05 -5.02
CA ASN A 416 7.99 31.86 -5.88
C ASN A 416 7.56 31.71 -7.34
N ALA A 417 7.02 32.78 -7.90
CA ALA A 417 6.63 32.88 -9.31
C ALA A 417 7.48 33.87 -10.12
N LYS A 418 8.52 34.47 -9.52
CA LYS A 418 9.25 35.60 -10.12
C LYS A 418 10.76 35.45 -10.09
N ALA A 419 11.32 35.04 -8.96
CA ALA A 419 12.76 34.91 -8.79
C ALA A 419 13.28 33.61 -9.41
N LEU A 420 14.55 33.60 -9.80
CA LEU A 420 15.24 32.40 -10.24
C LEU A 420 15.18 31.33 -9.12
N PRO A 421 14.74 30.10 -9.41
CA PRO A 421 14.67 29.03 -8.43
C PRO A 421 16.05 28.61 -7.89
N PRO A 422 16.13 28.12 -6.63
CA PRO A 422 17.40 27.82 -5.97
C PRO A 422 18.19 26.67 -6.62
N TYR A 423 17.53 25.71 -7.26
CA TYR A 423 18.17 24.59 -7.95
C TYR A 423 18.07 24.73 -9.47
N ALA A 424 18.11 25.95 -9.99
CA ALA A 424 17.88 26.19 -11.42
C ALA A 424 18.92 25.53 -12.34
N ASP A 425 20.14 25.30 -11.85
CA ASP A 425 21.23 24.70 -12.61
C ASP A 425 21.16 23.17 -12.69
N GLN A 426 20.30 22.55 -11.88
CA GLN A 426 20.04 21.09 -11.91
C GLN A 426 18.91 20.71 -12.86
N VAL A 427 18.28 21.69 -13.50
CA VAL A 427 17.16 21.49 -14.43
C VAL A 427 17.67 21.51 -15.86
N PRO A 428 17.46 20.44 -16.66
CA PRO A 428 17.83 20.42 -18.07
C PRO A 428 17.12 21.51 -18.87
N GLU A 429 17.79 21.97 -19.93
CA GLU A 429 17.29 23.01 -20.82
C GLU A 429 15.91 22.67 -21.42
N SER A 430 15.67 21.39 -21.74
CA SER A 430 14.37 20.92 -22.26
C SER A 430 13.19 21.23 -21.34
N GLU A 431 13.41 21.21 -20.04
CA GLU A 431 12.36 21.48 -19.04
C GLU A 431 12.10 22.99 -18.92
N TRP A 432 13.13 23.83 -19.05
CA TRP A 432 12.97 25.28 -19.13
C TRP A 432 12.21 25.72 -20.38
N ILE A 433 12.42 25.04 -21.52
CA ILE A 433 11.67 25.29 -22.75
C ILE A 433 10.17 24.98 -22.53
N LYS A 434 9.85 23.83 -21.92
CA LYS A 434 8.47 23.48 -21.57
C LYS A 434 7.84 24.52 -20.63
N GLU A 435 8.59 24.93 -19.61
CA GLU A 435 8.12 25.90 -18.63
C GLU A 435 7.85 27.28 -19.25
N LEU A 436 8.73 27.75 -20.16
CA LEU A 436 8.53 29.00 -20.89
C LEU A 436 7.20 28.98 -21.68
N GLU A 437 6.88 27.87 -22.33
CA GLU A 437 5.61 27.72 -23.04
C GLU A 437 4.41 27.71 -22.09
N ILE A 438 4.54 27.12 -20.90
CA ILE A 438 3.50 27.18 -19.85
C ILE A 438 3.26 28.64 -19.41
N VAL A 439 4.32 29.40 -19.12
CA VAL A 439 4.20 30.81 -18.69
C VAL A 439 3.55 31.66 -19.79
N LYS A 440 4.00 31.52 -21.04
CA LYS A 440 3.40 32.25 -22.18
C LYS A 440 1.90 31.96 -22.33
N ARG A 441 1.51 30.68 -22.26
CA ARG A 441 0.10 30.27 -22.37
C ARG A 441 -0.76 30.79 -21.21
N SER A 442 -0.17 31.00 -20.04
CA SER A 442 -0.86 31.57 -18.88
C SER A 442 -1.16 33.08 -19.03
N GLY A 443 -0.58 33.75 -20.03
CA GLY A 443 -0.72 35.20 -20.24
C GLY A 443 0.01 36.06 -19.21
N LYS A 444 0.86 35.47 -18.36
CA LYS A 444 1.71 36.20 -17.41
C LYS A 444 2.99 36.70 -18.08
N GLU A 445 3.55 37.75 -17.48
CA GLU A 445 4.85 38.28 -17.86
C GLU A 445 5.93 37.20 -17.68
N VAL A 446 6.71 36.98 -18.73
CA VAL A 446 7.83 36.04 -18.69
C VAL A 446 9.00 36.71 -17.97
N PRO A 447 9.55 36.15 -16.88
CA PRO A 447 10.72 36.71 -16.23
C PRO A 447 11.92 36.79 -17.18
N GLU A 448 12.71 37.86 -17.10
CA GLU A 448 13.87 38.07 -17.97
C GLU A 448 14.88 36.90 -17.89
N TRP A 449 15.12 36.40 -16.67
CA TRP A 449 16.02 35.27 -16.45
C TRP A 449 15.54 33.97 -17.12
N LEU A 450 14.22 33.77 -17.25
CA LEU A 450 13.66 32.57 -17.88
C LEU A 450 13.91 32.61 -19.40
N SER A 451 13.71 33.79 -20.00
CA SER A 451 14.06 33.99 -21.42
C SER A 451 15.56 33.80 -21.64
N ALA A 452 16.40 34.34 -20.74
CA ALA A 452 17.85 34.21 -20.85
C ALA A 452 18.34 32.75 -20.69
N LYS A 453 17.73 31.95 -19.78
CA LYS A 453 18.03 30.51 -19.60
C LYS A 453 17.74 29.71 -20.87
N VAL A 454 16.65 30.00 -21.57
CA VAL A 454 16.27 29.30 -22.82
C VAL A 454 17.10 29.78 -24.02
N LEU A 455 17.57 31.03 -24.01
CA LEU A 455 18.38 31.60 -25.09
C LEU A 455 19.90 31.32 -24.96
N SER A 456 20.34 30.81 -23.80
CA SER A 456 21.74 30.48 -23.55
C SER A 456 21.96 28.98 -23.65
N PRO A 457 22.39 28.44 -24.81
CA PRO A 457 22.68 27.01 -24.94
C PRO A 457 23.84 26.68 -24.03
N THR A 458 23.57 25.97 -22.93
CA THR A 458 24.64 25.45 -22.08
C THR A 458 24.90 24.03 -22.55
N ALA A 459 26.13 23.74 -22.98
CA ALA A 459 26.50 22.42 -23.48
C ALA A 459 26.14 21.32 -22.46
N PRO A 460 25.70 20.14 -22.93
CA PRO A 460 25.35 19.05 -22.04
C PRO A 460 26.60 18.64 -21.26
N THR A 461 26.58 18.83 -19.94
CA THR A 461 27.54 18.16 -19.08
C THR A 461 27.01 16.74 -18.92
N SER A 462 27.79 15.74 -19.37
CA SER A 462 27.38 14.35 -19.41
C SER A 462 26.92 13.87 -18.03
N ALA A 463 25.67 13.42 -17.94
CA ALA A 463 25.19 12.56 -16.88
C ALA A 463 25.48 11.10 -17.23
N PHE A 464 26.27 10.43 -16.40
CA PHE A 464 26.30 8.98 -16.10
C PHE A 464 27.09 8.89 -14.78
N GLY A 465 26.48 8.48 -13.66
CA GLY A 465 26.19 7.10 -13.29
C GLY A 465 26.67 6.88 -11.83
N PRO A 466 26.29 5.78 -11.17
CA PRO A 466 26.21 5.64 -9.70
C PRO A 466 27.59 5.63 -9.02
N GLY A 467 27.66 6.14 -7.80
CA GLY A 467 28.92 6.19 -7.04
C GLY A 467 28.69 6.19 -5.54
N ALA A 468 28.57 4.98 -4.98
CA ALA A 468 28.90 4.73 -3.58
C ALA A 468 30.36 5.13 -3.31
N ALA A 469 30.63 5.72 -2.16
CA ALA A 469 31.93 5.64 -1.53
C ALA A 469 31.77 4.83 -0.23
N GLN A 470 32.40 3.66 -0.22
CA GLN A 470 32.57 2.82 0.95
C GLN A 470 33.45 3.52 1.97
N HIS A 471 32.92 3.73 3.17
CA HIS A 471 33.69 3.55 4.39
C HIS A 471 33.04 2.41 5.18
N GLU A 472 33.85 1.41 5.57
CA GLU A 472 33.42 0.29 6.40
C GLU A 472 32.83 0.80 7.72
N ILE A 473 31.50 0.79 7.79
CA ILE A 473 30.72 0.93 9.02
C ILE A 473 29.50 0.00 8.82
N ASN A 474 29.16 -0.76 9.87
CA ASN A 474 28.08 -1.76 9.96
C ASN A 474 26.93 -1.58 8.94
N ALA A 475 26.46 -2.69 8.33
CA ALA A 475 25.41 -2.72 7.31
C ALA A 475 24.32 -1.66 7.57
N PRO A 476 24.23 -0.60 6.75
CA PRO A 476 23.26 0.47 6.99
C PRO A 476 21.86 -0.09 6.88
N ASP A 477 20.96 0.33 7.77
CA ASP A 477 19.53 0.05 7.63
C ASP A 477 19.04 0.63 6.29
N LEU A 478 18.88 -0.26 5.31
CA LEU A 478 18.47 0.08 3.96
C LEU A 478 17.02 0.57 3.90
N THR A 479 16.24 0.39 4.98
CA THR A 479 14.86 0.90 5.08
C THR A 479 14.77 2.32 5.65
N ALA A 480 15.90 2.93 6.01
CA ALA A 480 15.94 4.24 6.64
C ALA A 480 15.62 5.39 5.66
N ASN A 481 14.39 5.91 5.70
CA ASN A 481 14.01 7.15 5.01
C ASN A 481 14.57 8.42 5.70
N ILE A 482 14.92 8.33 6.98
CA ILE A 482 15.38 9.47 7.78
C ILE A 482 16.89 9.38 7.97
N SER A 483 17.59 10.51 7.83
CA SER A 483 19.00 10.65 8.23
C SER A 483 19.18 11.86 9.14
N SER A 484 20.25 11.86 9.95
CA SER A 484 20.61 13.05 10.71
C SER A 484 20.95 14.20 9.75
N ALA A 485 20.66 15.44 10.14
CA ALA A 485 20.99 16.61 9.33
C ALA A 485 22.52 16.86 9.23
N SER A 486 23.33 16.22 10.08
CA SER A 486 24.79 16.35 10.11
C SER A 486 25.55 15.42 9.16
N ASP A 487 24.91 14.43 8.54
CA ASP A 487 25.57 13.40 7.72
C ASP A 487 25.85 13.84 6.26
N SER A 488 25.85 15.14 5.98
CA SER A 488 26.19 15.69 4.66
C SER A 488 27.17 16.86 4.79
N GLU A 489 28.43 16.53 5.04
CA GLU A 489 29.59 17.35 4.60
C GLU A 489 30.22 16.76 3.35
#